data_AF-A0A2E4G3V6-F1
#
_entry.id   AF-A0A2E4G3V6-F1
#
_cell.length_a   1.000
_cell.length_b   1.000
_cell.length_c   1.000
_cell.angle_alpha   90.00
_cell.angle_beta   90.00
_cell.angle_gamma   90.00
#
_symmetry.space_group_name_H-M   'P 1'
#
loop_
_entity.id
_entity.type
_entity.pdbx_description
1 polymer ?
#
loop_
_entity_poly.entity_id
_entity_poly.type
_entity_poly.pdbx_seq_one_letter_code
_entity_poly.pdbx_strand_id
1 'polypeptide(L)'
;MDSVKDAMNLICSECYGASAGAGWWKDFETIPEEYKKFYLTTKLCLIHSEVSEAMEGLRKGLPDDHLPDLPMFDVELADAVIRIADLAGALDINLGEALERKMQYNSERADHKLENRAKEGGKAF
;
A
#
# COMPACT_ATOMS: atom_id res chain seq x y z
N MET A 1 2.89 -13.07 -20.67
CA MET A 1 3.88 -12.86 -19.59
C MET A 1 3.25 -11.76 -18.77
N ASP A 2 2.69 -12.11 -17.61
CA ASP A 2 1.87 -11.16 -16.85
C ASP A 2 2.78 -10.04 -16.35
N SER A 3 2.45 -8.80 -16.69
CA SER A 3 3.27 -7.64 -16.31
C SER A 3 3.06 -7.30 -14.83
N VAL A 4 3.99 -6.56 -14.22
CA VAL A 4 3.82 -6.04 -12.86
C VAL A 4 2.56 -5.14 -12.77
N LYS A 5 2.23 -4.46 -13.86
CA LYS A 5 0.99 -3.68 -14.00
C LYS A 5 -0.24 -4.57 -13.88
N ASP A 6 -0.29 -5.69 -14.62
CA ASP A 6 -1.44 -6.58 -14.62
C ASP A 6 -1.63 -7.23 -13.24
N ALA A 7 -0.53 -7.65 -12.61
CA ALA A 7 -0.55 -8.21 -11.26
C ALA A 7 -1.08 -7.21 -10.22
N MET A 8 -0.61 -5.96 -10.24
CA MET A 8 -1.07 -4.94 -9.31
C MET A 8 -2.54 -4.57 -9.54
N ASN A 9 -2.98 -4.47 -10.80
CA ASN A 9 -4.39 -4.20 -11.10
C ASN A 9 -5.31 -5.35 -10.66
N LEU A 10 -4.85 -6.61 -10.78
CA LEU A 10 -5.56 -7.75 -10.21
C LEU A 10 -5.67 -7.64 -8.68
N ILE A 11 -4.59 -7.33 -7.98
CA ILE A 11 -4.60 -7.15 -6.52
C ILE A 11 -5.58 -6.04 -6.11
N CYS A 12 -5.59 -4.89 -6.80
CA CYS A 12 -6.57 -3.82 -6.55
C CYS A 12 -8.01 -4.32 -6.71
N SER A 13 -8.30 -5.08 -7.78
CA SER A 13 -9.62 -5.64 -8.05
C SER A 13 -10.07 -6.59 -6.94
N GLU A 14 -9.20 -7.51 -6.50
CA GLU A 14 -9.51 -8.48 -5.45
C GLU A 14 -9.72 -7.80 -4.09
N CYS A 15 -8.81 -6.90 -3.68
CA CYS A 15 -8.91 -6.21 -2.40
C CYS A 15 -10.15 -5.31 -2.32
N TYR A 16 -10.41 -4.52 -3.37
CA TYR A 16 -11.61 -3.68 -3.42
C TYR A 16 -12.87 -4.55 -3.47
N GLY A 17 -12.91 -5.60 -4.28
CA GLY A 17 -14.05 -6.50 -4.39
C GLY A 17 -14.44 -7.12 -3.05
N ALA A 18 -13.45 -7.59 -2.28
CA ALA A 18 -13.67 -8.13 -0.94
C ALA A 18 -14.22 -7.08 0.03
N SER A 19 -13.62 -5.88 0.04
CA SER A 19 -14.01 -4.77 0.91
C SER A 19 -15.43 -4.24 0.59
N ALA A 20 -15.73 -4.04 -0.70
CA ALA A 20 -17.03 -3.63 -1.19
C ALA A 20 -18.11 -4.69 -0.89
N GLY A 21 -17.80 -5.97 -1.12
CA GLY A 21 -18.68 -7.10 -0.80
C GLY A 21 -19.02 -7.18 0.70
N ALA A 22 -18.07 -6.84 1.57
CA ALA A 22 -18.28 -6.74 3.02
C ALA A 22 -19.01 -5.43 3.43
N GLY A 23 -19.25 -4.51 2.50
CA GLY A 23 -20.00 -3.28 2.72
C GLY A 23 -19.20 -2.11 3.29
N TRP A 24 -17.86 -2.19 3.30
CA TRP A 24 -17.01 -1.14 3.86
C TRP A 24 -17.12 0.19 3.14
N TRP A 25 -17.56 0.21 1.88
CA TRP A 25 -17.69 1.42 1.05
C TRP A 25 -19.10 2.03 1.00
N LYS A 26 -20.11 1.40 1.64
CA LYS A 26 -21.52 1.85 1.56
C LYS A 26 -21.72 3.28 2.09
N ASP A 27 -21.02 3.65 3.16
CA ASP A 27 -21.11 5.00 3.72
C ASP A 27 -20.52 6.03 2.74
N PHE A 28 -19.43 5.69 2.04
CA PHE A 28 -18.81 6.57 1.07
C PHE A 28 -19.74 6.93 -0.10
N GLU A 29 -20.62 6.01 -0.49
CA GLU A 29 -21.61 6.20 -1.55
C GLU A 29 -22.75 7.15 -1.13
N THR A 30 -23.02 7.27 0.17
CA THR A 30 -24.20 7.97 0.70
C THR A 30 -23.87 9.29 1.40
N ILE A 31 -22.62 9.50 1.83
CA ILE A 31 -22.20 10.75 2.47
C ILE A 31 -22.17 11.92 1.46
N PRO A 32 -22.45 13.17 1.90
CA PRO A 32 -22.33 14.33 1.04
C PRO A 32 -20.91 14.51 0.50
N GLU A 33 -20.80 15.03 -0.71
CA GLU A 33 -19.55 15.14 -1.46
C GLU A 33 -18.47 15.90 -0.67
N GLU A 34 -18.83 16.96 0.04
CA GLU A 34 -17.88 17.74 0.85
C GLU A 34 -17.22 16.95 1.98
N TYR A 35 -17.82 15.82 2.40
CA TYR A 35 -17.31 14.96 3.46
C TYR A 35 -16.48 13.77 2.96
N LYS A 36 -16.57 13.41 1.67
CA LYS A 36 -15.81 12.29 1.10
C LYS A 36 -14.30 12.43 1.33
N LYS A 37 -13.76 13.65 1.30
CA LYS A 37 -12.35 13.92 1.62
C LYS A 37 -11.93 13.44 3.02
N PHE A 38 -12.82 13.53 4.02
CA PHE A 38 -12.51 13.06 5.37
C PHE A 38 -12.53 11.54 5.42
N TYR A 39 -13.47 10.90 4.73
CA TYR A 39 -13.51 9.46 4.58
C TYR A 39 -12.22 8.90 3.92
N LEU A 40 -11.77 9.53 2.83
CA LEU A 40 -10.51 9.16 2.18
C LEU A 40 -9.30 9.41 3.09
N THR A 41 -9.33 10.49 3.89
CA THR A 41 -8.28 10.74 4.89
C THR A 41 -8.24 9.64 5.94
N THR A 42 -9.40 9.15 6.41
CA THR A 42 -9.47 7.99 7.31
C THR A 42 -8.86 6.74 6.67
N LYS A 43 -9.17 6.45 5.40
CA LYS A 43 -8.56 5.32 4.67
C LYS A 43 -7.04 5.44 4.58
N LEU A 44 -6.52 6.65 4.34
CA LEU A 44 -5.07 6.91 4.38
C LEU A 44 -4.50 6.68 5.78
N CYS A 45 -5.15 7.16 6.85
CA CYS A 45 -4.68 6.92 8.21
C CYS A 45 -4.68 5.43 8.61
N LEU A 46 -5.58 4.62 8.04
CA LEU A 46 -5.54 3.16 8.23
C LEU A 46 -4.33 2.53 7.51
N ILE A 47 -3.90 3.03 6.36
CA ILE A 47 -2.63 2.58 5.76
C ILE A 47 -1.44 2.92 6.67
N HIS A 48 -1.49 4.10 7.31
CA HIS A 48 -0.45 4.51 8.26
C HIS A 48 -0.41 3.64 9.53
N SER A 49 -1.55 3.11 10.00
CA SER A 49 -1.55 2.20 11.14
C SER A 49 -0.80 0.92 10.81
N GLU A 50 -1.06 0.29 9.67
CA GLU A 50 -0.45 -1.02 9.37
C GLU A 50 1.08 -0.88 9.20
N VAL A 51 1.54 0.24 8.63
CA VAL A 51 2.99 0.55 8.56
C VAL A 51 3.59 0.74 9.96
N SER A 52 2.83 1.29 10.91
CA SER A 52 3.27 1.48 12.29
C SER A 52 3.27 0.15 13.06
N GLU A 53 2.31 -0.73 12.77
CA GLU A 53 2.24 -2.09 13.31
C GLU A 53 3.39 -2.93 12.76
N ALA A 54 3.71 -2.85 11.47
CA ALA A 54 4.90 -3.46 10.91
C ALA A 54 6.18 -3.01 11.65
N MET A 55 6.33 -1.70 11.91
CA MET A 55 7.47 -1.19 12.70
C MET A 55 7.53 -1.80 14.10
N GLU A 56 6.38 -1.95 14.75
CA GLU A 56 6.28 -2.59 16.06
C GLU A 56 6.66 -4.09 16.01
N GLY A 57 6.23 -4.79 14.96
CA GLY A 57 6.58 -6.18 14.67
C GLY A 57 8.09 -6.34 14.46
N LEU A 58 8.70 -5.44 13.70
CA LEU A 58 10.15 -5.37 13.50
C LEU A 58 10.89 -5.10 14.83
N ARG A 59 10.36 -4.19 15.66
CA ARG A 59 10.97 -3.81 16.94
C ARG A 59 10.95 -4.94 17.96
N LYS A 60 9.88 -5.75 17.98
CA LYS A 60 9.70 -6.82 18.97
C LYS A 60 10.09 -8.20 18.45
N GLY A 61 10.13 -8.42 17.14
CA GLY A 61 10.40 -9.72 16.52
C GLY A 61 9.36 -10.79 16.87
N LEU A 62 8.09 -10.38 17.03
CA LEU A 62 7.01 -11.30 17.40
C LEU A 62 6.36 -11.95 16.16
N PRO A 63 5.81 -13.16 16.31
CA PRO A 63 4.87 -13.71 15.33
C PRO A 63 3.59 -12.87 15.31
N ASP A 64 2.85 -12.94 14.21
CA ASP A 64 1.53 -12.32 14.10
C ASP A 64 0.50 -12.99 15.03
N ASP A 65 -0.46 -12.22 15.53
CA ASP A 65 -1.49 -12.72 16.46
C ASP A 65 -2.51 -13.66 15.76
N HIS A 66 -2.78 -13.45 14.47
CA HIS A 66 -3.76 -14.21 13.69
C HIS A 66 -3.10 -15.28 12.81
N LEU A 67 -1.87 -15.04 12.36
CA LEU A 67 -1.04 -15.94 11.55
C LEU A 67 0.28 -16.25 12.28
N PRO A 68 0.23 -17.03 13.38
CA PRO A 68 1.37 -17.21 14.29
C PRO A 68 2.58 -17.94 13.67
N ASP A 69 2.42 -18.50 12.47
CA ASP A 69 3.50 -19.08 11.66
C ASP A 69 4.29 -18.04 10.84
N LEU A 70 3.80 -16.80 10.76
CA LEU A 70 4.43 -15.69 10.06
C LEU A 70 4.91 -14.60 11.03
N PRO A 71 6.00 -13.88 10.71
CA PRO A 71 6.39 -12.69 11.45
C PRO A 71 5.33 -11.60 11.34
N MET A 72 5.00 -10.94 12.46
CA MET A 72 4.09 -9.79 12.49
C MET A 72 4.53 -8.70 11.50
N PHE A 73 5.84 -8.46 11.35
CA PHE A 73 6.36 -7.51 10.37
C PHE A 73 5.91 -7.81 8.93
N ASP A 74 5.93 -9.09 8.52
CA ASP A 74 5.60 -9.50 7.16
C ASP A 74 4.09 -9.40 6.91
N VAL A 75 3.29 -9.80 7.89
CA VAL A 75 1.82 -9.73 7.84
C VAL A 75 1.34 -8.28 7.75
N GLU A 76 1.88 -7.40 8.59
CA GLU A 76 1.47 -5.99 8.60
C GLU A 76 1.90 -5.22 7.33
N LEU A 77 3.01 -5.60 6.71
CA LEU A 77 3.35 -5.09 5.38
C LEU A 77 2.36 -5.56 4.30
N ALA A 78 1.87 -6.80 4.39
CA ALA A 78 0.83 -7.29 3.50
C ALA A 78 -0.49 -6.53 3.73
N ASP A 79 -0.86 -6.27 4.98
CA ASP A 79 -2.04 -5.48 5.33
C ASP A 79 -1.96 -4.06 4.79
N ALA A 80 -0.80 -3.41 4.87
CA ALA A 80 -0.57 -2.10 4.23
C ALA A 80 -0.82 -2.16 2.71
N VAL A 81 -0.34 -3.21 2.02
CA VAL A 81 -0.60 -3.41 0.57
C VAL A 81 -2.09 -3.61 0.30
N ILE A 82 -2.78 -4.41 1.12
CA ILE A 82 -4.22 -4.65 0.99
C ILE A 82 -5.00 -3.33 1.12
N ARG A 83 -4.66 -2.48 2.11
CA ARG A 83 -5.34 -1.19 2.31
C ARG A 83 -5.07 -0.21 1.15
N ILE A 84 -3.84 -0.20 0.62
CA ILE A 84 -3.49 0.62 -0.56
C ILE A 84 -4.27 0.14 -1.79
N ALA A 85 -4.34 -1.17 -2.01
CA ALA A 85 -5.02 -1.79 -3.13
C ALA A 85 -6.55 -1.61 -3.06
N ASP A 86 -7.17 -1.77 -1.89
CA ASP A 86 -8.59 -1.46 -1.64
C ASP A 86 -8.90 -0.01 -2.01
N LEU A 87 -8.12 0.94 -1.48
CA LEU A 87 -8.32 2.37 -1.75
C LEU A 87 -8.15 2.70 -3.24
N ALA A 88 -7.14 2.12 -3.90
CA ALA A 88 -6.91 2.33 -5.32
C ALA A 88 -8.04 1.76 -6.18
N GLY A 89 -8.50 0.53 -5.88
CA GLY A 89 -9.62 -0.09 -6.58
C GLY A 89 -10.93 0.68 -6.41
N ALA A 90 -11.23 1.14 -5.19
CA ALA A 90 -12.43 1.93 -4.91
C ALA A 90 -12.46 3.29 -5.62
N LEU A 91 -11.29 3.87 -5.88
CA LEU A 91 -11.13 5.15 -6.58
C LEU A 91 -10.90 5.02 -8.09
N ASP A 92 -10.96 3.80 -8.63
CA ASP A 92 -10.65 3.50 -10.04
C ASP A 92 -9.25 4.03 -10.47
N ILE A 93 -8.28 3.96 -9.55
CA ILE A 93 -6.90 4.36 -9.81
C ILE A 93 -6.19 3.18 -10.48
N ASN A 94 -5.64 3.42 -11.68
CA ASN A 94 -4.76 2.48 -12.37
C ASN A 94 -3.36 2.45 -11.68
N LEU A 95 -3.33 1.84 -10.49
CA LEU A 95 -2.15 1.77 -9.65
C LEU A 95 -1.06 0.92 -10.31
N GLY A 96 -1.41 -0.12 -11.07
CA GLY A 96 -0.43 -0.93 -11.79
C GLY A 96 0.36 -0.11 -12.82
N GLU A 97 -0.30 0.79 -13.55
CA GLU A 97 0.40 1.68 -14.48
C GLU A 97 1.27 2.72 -13.76
N ALA A 98 0.77 3.28 -12.66
CA ALA A 98 1.56 4.20 -11.83
C ALA A 98 2.81 3.51 -11.26
N LEU A 99 2.65 2.28 -10.77
CA LEU A 99 3.73 1.46 -10.21
C LEU A 99 4.78 1.10 -11.26
N GLU A 100 4.36 0.55 -12.40
CA GLU A 100 5.26 0.17 -13.50
C GLU A 100 6.10 1.37 -13.98
N ARG A 101 5.44 2.50 -14.29
CA ARG A 101 6.13 3.72 -14.73
C ARG A 101 7.06 4.27 -13.66
N LYS A 102 6.66 4.20 -12.38
CA LYS A 102 7.50 4.67 -11.27
C LYS A 102 8.72 3.76 -11.07
N MET A 103 8.57 2.46 -11.21
CA MET A 103 9.68 1.50 -11.16
C MET A 103 10.66 1.74 -12.31
N GLN A 104 10.17 1.93 -13.54
CA GLN A 104 11.01 2.26 -14.69
C GLN A 104 11.81 3.55 -14.45
N TYR A 105 11.14 4.62 -14.02
CA TYR A 105 11.80 5.88 -13.68
C TYR A 105 12.85 5.71 -12.57
N ASN A 106 12.51 4.96 -11.50
CA ASN A 106 13.42 4.73 -10.38
C ASN A 106 14.67 3.92 -10.79
N SER A 107 14.58 3.07 -11.81
CA SER A 107 15.71 2.29 -12.33
C SER A 107 16.75 3.15 -13.06
N GLU A 108 16.32 4.27 -13.63
CA GLU A 108 17.17 5.21 -14.38
C GLU A 108 17.60 6.41 -13.52
N ARG A 109 17.00 6.57 -12.33
CA ARG A 109 17.16 7.73 -11.45
C ARG A 109 18.60 7.84 -10.93
N ALA A 110 19.24 8.97 -11.23
CA ALA A 110 20.67 9.16 -10.96
C ALA A 110 21.04 9.04 -9.46
N ASP A 111 20.27 9.62 -8.54
CA ASP A 111 20.48 9.59 -7.09
C ASP A 111 20.25 8.22 -6.43
N HIS A 112 19.71 7.23 -7.17
CA HIS A 112 19.59 5.84 -6.71
C HIS A 112 20.75 4.95 -7.16
N LYS A 113 21.68 5.46 -8.00
CA LYS A 113 22.92 4.76 -8.32
C LYS A 113 23.77 4.64 -7.05
N LEU A 114 24.35 3.47 -6.82
CA LEU A 114 25.20 3.19 -5.64
C LEU A 114 26.29 4.25 -5.45
N GLU A 115 26.88 4.71 -6.57
CA GLU A 115 27.88 5.78 -6.61
C GLU A 115 27.38 7.13 -6.05
N ASN A 116 26.09 7.42 -6.16
CA ASN A 116 25.49 8.66 -5.65
C ASN A 116 24.95 8.51 -4.22
N ARG A 117 24.59 7.29 -3.80
CA ARG A 117 24.27 7.00 -2.38
C ARG A 117 25.50 7.05 -1.48
N ALA A 118 26.67 6.68 -1.99
CA ALA A 118 27.93 6.69 -1.25
C ALA A 118 28.57 8.08 -1.08
N LYS A 119 28.03 9.12 -1.75
CA LYS A 119 28.52 10.50 -1.63
C LYS A 119 28.03 11.16 -0.34
N GLU A 120 28.78 12.14 0.14
CA GLU A 120 28.37 12.98 1.27
C GLU A 120 27.04 13.69 0.96
N GLY A 121 26.03 13.49 1.81
CA GLY A 121 24.65 13.96 1.57
C GLY A 121 23.78 13.06 0.68
N GLY A 122 24.29 11.90 0.24
CA GLY A 122 23.49 10.88 -0.44
C GLY A 122 22.43 10.27 0.46
N LYS A 123 21.33 9.76 -0.12
CA LYS A 123 20.30 9.03 0.63
C LYS A 123 20.87 7.74 1.21
N ALA A 124 21.21 7.78 2.50
CA ALA A 124 21.73 6.66 3.27
C ALA A 124 20.62 5.76 3.85
N PHE A 125 19.38 6.26 3.86
CA PHE A 125 18.16 5.58 4.29
C PHE A 125 17.03 5.89 3.30
#